data_AF-I4DKS3-F1
#
_entry.id   AF-I4DKS3-F1
#
_cell.length_a   1.000
_cell.length_b   1.000
_cell.length_c   1.000
_cell.angle_alpha   90.00
_cell.angle_beta   90.00
_cell.angle_gamma   90.00
#
_symmetry.space_group_name_H-M   'P 1'
#
loop_
_entity.id
_entity.type
_entity.pdbx_description
1 polymer ?
#
loop_
_entity_poly.entity_id
_entity_poly.type
_entity_poly.pdbx_seq_one_letter_code
_entity_poly.pdbx_strand_id
1 'polypeptide(L)' 'MNTDNQAQGVRDLLKKIYGEIYVKYAVRNPLCGIGEPITSELFKSKLDSFIKQTPIHAVRAS' A
#
# COMPACT_ATOMS: atom_id res chain seq x y z
N MET A 1 7.65 1.33 -6.68
CA MET A 1 7.56 0.12 -5.83
C MET A 1 8.53 -0.88 -6.40
N ASN A 2 9.56 -1.25 -5.62
CA ASN A 2 10.56 -2.21 -6.08
C ASN A 2 10.04 -3.62 -5.83
N THR A 3 10.18 -4.49 -6.82
CA THR A 3 9.67 -5.87 -6.84
C THR A 3 10.70 -6.75 -7.56
N ASP A 4 10.45 -8.05 -7.62
CA ASP A 4 11.18 -8.92 -8.55
C ASP A 4 10.93 -8.51 -10.01
N ASN A 5 11.85 -8.87 -10.91
CA ASN A 5 11.79 -8.54 -12.34
C ASN A 5 10.64 -9.25 -13.08
N GLN A 6 10.14 -10.38 -12.56
CA GLN A 6 9.01 -11.12 -13.13
C GLN A 6 7.65 -10.64 -12.60
N ALA A 7 7.63 -9.66 -11.70
CA ALA A 7 6.40 -9.17 -11.12
C ALA A 7 5.50 -8.50 -12.17
N GLN A 8 4.24 -8.94 -12.23
CA GLN A 8 3.23 -8.39 -13.11
C GLN A 8 2.16 -7.62 -12.33
N GLY A 9 1.39 -6.78 -13.02
CA GLY A 9 0.25 -6.06 -12.41
C GLY A 9 0.62 -4.93 -11.43
N VAL A 10 1.91 -4.56 -11.33
CA VAL A 10 2.40 -3.55 -10.37
C VAL A 10 1.71 -2.19 -10.54
N ARG A 11 1.42 -1.78 -11.78
CA ARG A 11 0.73 -0.49 -12.05
C ARG A 11 -0.69 -0.47 -11.47
N ASP A 12 -1.46 -1.54 -11.65
CA ASP A 12 -2.82 -1.60 -11.12
C ASP A 12 -2.82 -1.77 -9.60
N LEU A 13 -1.84 -2.50 -9.06
CA LEU A 13 -1.62 -2.55 -7.62
C LEU A 13 -1.34 -1.17 -7.02
N LEU A 14 -0.47 -0.36 -7.65
CA LEU A 14 -0.20 1.00 -7.20
C LEU A 14 -1.44 1.89 -7.22
N LYS A 15 -2.29 1.78 -8.25
CA LYS A 15 -3.58 2.50 -8.29
C LYS A 15 -4.48 2.10 -7.12
N LYS A 16 -4.56 0.81 -6.80
CA LYS A 16 -5.33 0.31 -5.66
C LYS A 16 -4.77 0.80 -4.33
N ILE A 17 -3.45 0.74 -4.14
CA ILE A 17 -2.79 1.29 -2.93
C ILE A 17 -3.14 2.78 -2.78
N TYR A 18 -3.11 3.55 -3.87
CA TYR A 18 -3.48 4.97 -3.81
C TYR A 18 -4.94 5.17 -3.39
N GLY A 19 -5.89 4.55 -4.09
CA GLY A 19 -7.31 4.77 -3.85
C GLY A 19 -7.84 4.15 -2.56
N GLU A 20 -7.49 2.89 -2.29
CA GLU A 20 -8.05 2.12 -1.18
C GLU A 20 -7.31 2.34 0.13
N ILE A 21 -6.01 2.67 0.07
CA ILE A 21 -5.17 2.81 1.26
C ILE A 21 -4.78 4.27 1.52
N TYR A 22 -4.06 4.93 0.59
CA TYR A 22 -3.55 6.29 0.79
C TYR A 22 -4.64 7.34 0.96
N VAL A 23 -5.59 7.43 0.02
CA VAL A 23 -6.67 8.41 0.14
C VAL A 23 -7.52 8.14 1.38
N LYS A 24 -7.81 6.88 1.67
CA LYS A 24 -8.72 6.49 2.76
C LYS A 24 -8.13 6.68 4.15
N TYR A 25 -6.87 6.34 4.36
CA TYR A 25 -6.25 6.29 5.70
C TYR A 25 -5.19 7.35 5.95
N ALA A 26 -4.70 8.06 4.92
CA ALA A 26 -3.80 9.20 5.07
C ALA A 26 -4.50 10.52 4.70
N VAL A 27 -4.99 10.69 3.47
CA VAL A 27 -5.55 11.99 3.02
C VAL A 27 -6.83 12.37 3.77
N ARG A 28 -7.70 11.40 4.04
CA ARG A 28 -8.93 11.62 4.82
C ARG A 28 -8.70 11.63 6.34
N ASN A 29 -7.48 11.39 6.80
CA ASN A 29 -7.15 11.47 8.21
C ASN A 29 -6.67 12.90 8.52
N PRO A 30 -7.46 13.73 9.24
CA PRO A 30 -7.09 15.12 9.52
C PRO A 30 -5.83 15.24 10.39
N LEU A 31 -5.40 14.16 11.05
CA LEU A 31 -4.18 14.10 11.84
C LEU A 31 -2.94 13.79 10.99
N CYS A 32 -3.10 13.50 9.70
CA CYS A 32 -1.99 13.26 8.76
C CYS A 32 -1.76 14.51 7.90
N GLY A 33 -0.61 15.16 8.11
CA GLY A 33 -0.19 16.29 7.28
C GLY A 33 0.10 15.86 5.84
N ILE A 34 -0.39 16.62 4.86
CA ILE A 34 -0.05 16.42 3.45
C ILE A 34 1.38 16.90 3.20
N GLY A 35 2.20 16.06 2.57
CA GLY A 35 3.62 16.37 2.32
C GLY A 35 4.55 15.99 3.46
N GLU A 36 4.01 15.53 4.59
CA GLU A 36 4.78 15.00 5.71
C GLU A 36 4.86 13.46 5.67
N PRO A 37 5.87 12.85 6.33
CA PRO A 37 5.92 11.41 6.50
C PRO A 37 4.66 10.86 7.20
N ILE A 38 4.07 9.80 6.64
CA ILE A 38 2.88 9.16 7.22
C ILE A 38 3.29 8.37 8.47
N THR A 39 2.90 8.85 9.65
CA THR A 39 3.18 8.22 10.94
C THR A 39 2.03 7.35 11.46
N SER A 40 0.84 7.42 10.84
CA SER A 40 -0.36 6.69 11.27
C SER A 40 -0.15 5.17 11.31
N GLU A 41 -0.24 4.57 12.50
CA GLU A 41 -0.15 3.11 12.69
C GLU A 41 -1.31 2.37 12.00
N LEU A 42 -2.50 2.98 11.95
CA LEU A 42 -3.64 2.42 11.23
C LEU A 42 -3.34 2.30 9.73
N PHE A 43 -2.76 3.36 9.13
CA PHE A 43 -2.35 3.33 7.73
C PHE A 43 -1.34 2.19 7.48
N LYS A 44 -0.30 2.09 8.33
CA LYS A 44 0.72 1.03 8.21
C LYS A 44 0.12 -0.37 8.29
N SER A 45 -0.73 -0.61 9.29
CA SER A 45 -1.41 -1.90 9.49
C SER A 45 -2.30 -2.28 8.30
N LYS A 46 -3.08 -1.33 7.77
CA LYS A 46 -3.96 -1.58 6.62
C LYS A 46 -3.17 -1.82 5.34
N LEU A 47 -2.09 -1.06 5.10
CA LEU A 47 -1.21 -1.27 3.95
C LEU A 47 -0.55 -2.65 4.00
N ASP A 48 0.00 -3.05 5.15
CA ASP A 48 0.66 -4.35 5.32
C ASP A 48 -0.31 -5.50 5.06
N SER A 49 -1.50 -5.45 5.67
CA SER A 49 -2.54 -6.46 5.46
C SER A 49 -2.99 -6.53 3.99
N PHE A 50 -3.11 -5.37 3.32
CA PHE A 50 -3.47 -5.31 1.91
C PHE A 50 -2.39 -5.93 1.01
N ILE A 51 -1.11 -5.58 1.20
CA ILE A 51 0.00 -6.15 0.40
C ILE A 51 0.08 -7.66 0.60
N LYS A 52 -0.08 -8.16 1.83
CA LYS A 52 -0.03 -9.60 2.11
C LYS A 52 -1.10 -10.42 1.39
N GLN A 53 -2.24 -9.81 1.07
CA GLN A 53 -3.32 -10.46 0.30
C GLN A 53 -3.09 -10.41 -1.21
N THR A 54 -2.09 -9.68 -1.68
CA THR A 54 -1.86 -9.52 -3.12
C THR A 54 -1.02 -10.67 -3.68
N PRO A 55 -1.28 -11.10 -4.94
CA PRO A 55 -0.54 -12.20 -5.55
C PRO A 55 0.97 -11.98 -5.61
N ILE A 56 1.41 -10.72 -5.71
CA ILE A 56 2.83 -10.35 -5.77
C ILE A 56 3.61 -10.74 -4.50
N HIS A 57 2.91 -10.87 -3.37
CA HIS A 57 3.51 -11.31 -2.11
C HIS A 57 3.57 -12.84 -2.01
N ALA A 58 2.57 -13.54 -2.55
CA ALA A 58 2.47 -15.00 -2.50
C ALA A 58 3.61 -15.70 -3.26
N VAL A 59 4.13 -15.09 -4.34
CA VAL A 59 5.23 -15.64 -5.17
C VAL A 59 6.53 -15.87 -4.35
N ARG A 60 6.69 -15.21 -3.20
CA ARG A 60 7.87 -15.37 -2.33
C ARG A 60 7.70 -16.36 -1.18
N ALA A 61 6.48 -16.84 -0.93
CA ALA A 61 6.17 -17.77 0.16
C ALA A 61 6.17 -19.25 -0.30
N SER A 62 6.63 -19.53 -1.52
CA SER A 62 6.72 -20.87 -2.14
C SER A 62 8.17 -21.29 -2.30
#